data_AF-A0A1W2ALX2-F1
#
_entry.id   AF-A0A1W2ALX2-F1
#
_cell.length_a   1.000
_cell.length_b   1.000
_cell.length_c   1.000
_cell.angle_alpha   90.00
_cell.angle_beta   90.00
_cell.angle_gamma   90.00
#
_symmetry.space_group_name_H-M   'P 1'
#
loop_
_entity.id
_entity.type
_entity.pdbx_description
1 polymer ?
#
loop_
_entity_poly.entity_id
_entity_poly.type
_entity_poly.pdbx_seq_one_letter_code
_entity_poly.pdbx_strand_id
1 'polypeptide(L)' 'MTKTEEAYRLMLTEYPDLLTAEQAAKILGIDRHQVYRMVDRGELFGIKLAGQYKIAKLRLVEFILGQVA' A
#
# COMPACT_ATOMS: atom_id res chain seq x y z
N MET A 1 -14.16 4.47 -12.59
CA MET A 1 -13.19 3.44 -12.17
C MET A 1 -12.91 2.56 -13.36
N THR A 2 -11.63 2.32 -13.66
CA THR A 2 -11.24 1.40 -14.72
C THR A 2 -11.43 -0.04 -14.25
N LYS A 3 -11.75 -0.99 -15.15
CA LYS A 3 -11.89 -2.43 -14.79
C LYS A 3 -10.66 -2.98 -14.04
N THR A 4 -9.49 -2.43 -14.34
CA THR A 4 -8.21 -2.76 -13.70
C THR A 4 -8.22 -2.39 -12.22
N GLU A 5 -8.67 -1.19 -11.85
CA GLU A 5 -8.79 -0.75 -10.45
C GLU A 5 -9.76 -1.65 -9.64
N GLU A 6 -10.85 -2.10 -10.26
CA GLU A 6 -11.80 -3.01 -9.62
C GLU A 6 -11.19 -4.39 -9.38
N ALA A 7 -10.51 -4.96 -10.37
CA ALA A 7 -9.81 -6.24 -10.24
C ALA A 7 -8.74 -6.20 -9.14
N TYR A 8 -7.96 -5.12 -9.06
CA TYR A 8 -6.98 -4.94 -7.99
C TYR A 8 -7.63 -4.83 -6.61
N ARG A 9 -8.75 -4.10 -6.47
CA ARG A 9 -9.49 -4.06 -5.20
C ARG A 9 -10.04 -5.43 -4.79
N LEU A 10 -10.49 -6.23 -5.76
CA LEU A 10 -10.97 -7.59 -5.53
C LEU A 10 -9.85 -8.55 -5.12
N MET A 11 -8.65 -8.44 -5.71
CA MET A 11 -7.48 -9.26 -5.33
C MET A 11 -6.96 -8.95 -3.93
N LEU A 12 -7.19 -7.74 -3.41
CA LEU A 12 -6.77 -7.32 -2.06
C LEU A 12 -7.87 -7.51 -0.99
N THR A 13 -8.91 -8.28 -1.29
CA THR A 13 -10.04 -8.55 -0.36
C THR A 13 -9.62 -9.28 0.91
N GLU A 14 -8.58 -10.12 0.84
CA GLU A 14 -8.05 -10.86 2.00
C GLU A 14 -7.22 -9.98 2.97
N TYR A 15 -6.94 -8.72 2.60
CA TYR A 15 -6.19 -7.79 3.43
C TYR A 15 -7.14 -6.79 4.14
N PRO A 16 -6.75 -6.22 5.29
CA PRO A 16 -7.51 -5.15 5.94
C PRO A 16 -7.32 -3.80 5.22
N ASP A 17 -8.31 -2.91 5.27
CA ASP A 17 -8.28 -1.61 4.55
C ASP A 17 -7.08 -0.73 4.92
N LEU A 18 -6.58 -0.89 6.14
CA LEU A 18 -5.31 -0.34 6.60
C LEU A 18 -4.29 -1.46 6.70
N LEU A 19 -3.35 -1.47 5.76
CA LEU A 19 -2.26 -2.43 5.66
C LEU A 19 -1.14 -2.08 6.64
N THR A 20 -0.50 -3.10 7.20
CA THR A 20 0.83 -2.95 7.81
C THR A 20 1.91 -2.84 6.74
N ALA A 21 3.11 -2.41 7.14
CA ALA A 21 4.28 -2.45 6.26
C ALA A 21 4.60 -3.89 5.79
N GLU A 22 4.48 -4.91 6.66
CA GLU A 22 4.64 -6.31 6.24
C GLU A 22 3.61 -6.73 5.17
N GLN A 23 2.34 -6.32 5.30
CA GLN A 23 1.30 -6.67 4.33
C GLN A 23 1.54 -5.98 2.99
N ALA A 24 1.88 -4.69 3.00
CA ALA A 24 2.25 -3.97 1.80
C ALA A 24 3.48 -4.59 1.11
N ALA A 25 4.49 -5.00 1.89
CA ALA A 25 5.67 -5.68 1.38
C ALA A 25 5.32 -7.00 0.69
N LYS A 26 4.45 -7.80 1.31
CA LYS A 26 3.94 -9.06 0.74
C LYS A 26 3.18 -8.83 -0.58
N ILE A 27 2.34 -7.79 -0.64
CA ILE A 27 1.59 -7.44 -1.85
C ILE A 27 2.53 -6.99 -2.98
N LEU A 28 3.53 -6.19 -2.67
CA LEU A 28 4.49 -5.66 -3.64
C LEU A 28 5.60 -6.65 -4.00
N GLY A 29 5.75 -7.75 -3.26
CA GLY A 29 6.84 -8.71 -3.46
C GLY A 29 8.22 -8.16 -3.11
N ILE A 30 8.30 -7.24 -2.14
CA ILE A 30 9.54 -6.58 -1.72
C ILE A 30 9.82 -6.80 -0.23
N ASP A 31 11.01 -6.38 0.22
CA ASP A 31 11.35 -6.37 1.64
C ASP A 31 10.64 -5.22 2.39
N ARG A 32 10.23 -5.47 3.65
CA ARG A 32 9.50 -4.48 4.48
C ARG A 32 10.28 -3.19 4.71
N HIS A 33 11.62 -3.24 4.74
CA HIS A 33 12.44 -2.04 4.88
C HIS A 33 12.41 -1.19 3.61
N GLN A 34 12.12 -1.78 2.44
CA GLN A 34 11.85 -0.99 1.23
C GLN A 34 10.56 -0.19 1.39
N VAL A 35 9.49 -0.82 1.91
CA VAL A 35 8.23 -0.12 2.20
C VAL A 35 8.45 1.06 3.14
N TYR A 36 9.20 0.87 4.23
CA TYR A 36 9.54 1.99 5.13
C TYR A 36 10.28 3.11 4.41
N ARG A 37 11.28 2.79 3.57
CA ARG A 37 12.01 3.79 2.78
C ARG A 37 11.09 4.53 1.81
N MET A 38 10.16 3.85 1.17
CA MET A 38 9.20 4.48 0.25
C MET A 38 8.29 5.46 1.00
N VAL A 39 7.84 5.08 2.20
CA VAL A 39 7.05 5.97 3.07
C VAL A 39 7.86 7.18 3.52
N ASP A 40 9.09 6.97 3.98
CA ASP A 40 9.97 8.05 4.44
C ASP A 40 10.38 9.00 3.31
N ARG A 41 10.42 8.51 2.05
CA ARG A 41 10.68 9.32 0.84
C ARG A 41 9.42 10.00 0.28
N GLY A 42 8.24 9.70 0.81
CA GLY A 42 6.97 10.20 0.28
C GLY A 42 6.51 9.53 -1.03
N GLU A 43 7.18 8.46 -1.46
CA GLU A 43 6.80 7.67 -2.65
C GLU A 43 5.53 6.84 -2.41
N LEU A 44 5.30 6.43 -1.15
CA LEU A 44 4.11 5.71 -0.72
C LEU A 44 3.51 6.38 0.51
N PHE A 45 2.25 6.80 0.43
CA PHE A 45 1.61 7.45 1.57
C PHE A 45 1.27 6.46 2.70
N GLY A 46 1.72 6.75 3.91
CA GLY A 46 1.40 6.00 5.12
C GLY A 46 1.29 6.91 6.35
N ILE A 47 0.44 6.52 7.30
CA ILE A 47 0.27 7.23 8.58
C ILE A 47 0.92 6.43 9.71
N LYS A 48 1.53 7.11 10.67
CA LYS A 48 2.07 6.45 11.87
C LYS A 48 0.97 6.39 12.94
N LEU A 49 0.51 5.19 13.27
CA LEU A 49 -0.52 4.94 14.27
C LEU A 49 0.01 3.94 15.30
N ALA A 50 -0.01 4.32 16.59
CA ALA A 50 0.48 3.48 17.70
C ALA A 50 1.89 2.89 17.45
N GLY A 51 2.81 3.71 16.92
CA GLY A 51 4.19 3.30 16.65
C GLY A 51 4.42 2.49 15.37
N GLN A 52 3.36 2.13 14.63
CA GLN A 52 3.45 1.39 13.38
C GLN A 52 2.96 2.22 12.19
N TYR A 53 3.56 2.01 11.02
CA TYR A 53 3.00 2.57 9.78
C TYR A 53 1.76 1.78 9.35
N LYS A 54 0.73 2.52 8.95
CA LYS A 54 -0.49 2.02 8.32
C LYS A 54 -0.64 2.66 6.95
N ILE A 55 -0.85 1.83 5.95
CA ILE A 55 -0.96 2.21 4.54
C ILE A 55 -2.38 1.87 4.11
N ALA A 56 -3.16 2.86 3.69
CA ALA A 56 -4.49 2.57 3.17
C ALA A 56 -4.35 1.76 1.87
N LYS A 57 -5.12 0.68 1.71
CA LYS A 57 -5.13 -0.13 0.48
C LYS A 57 -5.23 0.73 -0.77
N LEU A 58 -6.09 1.75 -0.74
CA LEU A 58 -6.29 2.68 -1.85
C LEU A 58 -4.98 3.35 -2.28
N ARG A 59 -4.17 3.81 -1.31
CA ARG A 59 -2.87 4.44 -1.58
C ARG A 59 -1.87 3.46 -2.19
N LEU A 60 -1.91 2.20 -1.78
CA LEU A 60 -1.08 1.16 -2.39
C LEU A 60 -1.50 0.87 -3.84
N VAL A 61 -2.81 0.85 -4.13
CA VAL A 61 -3.31 0.67 -5.50
C VAL A 61 -2.95 1.87 -6.37
N GLU A 62 -3.13 3.10 -5.87
CA GLU A 62 -2.68 4.35 -6.52
C GLU A 62 -1.19 4.26 -6.90
N PHE A 63 -0.34 3.85 -5.96
CA PHE A 63 1.08 3.63 -6.19
C PHE A 63 1.35 2.60 -7.32
N ILE A 64 0.70 1.43 -7.28
CA ILE A 64 0.88 0.37 -8.29
C ILE A 64 0.45 0.84 -9.69
N LEU A 65 -0.59 1.67 -9.77
CA LEU A 65 -1.09 2.22 -11.03
C LEU A 65 -0.28 3.42 -11.52
N GLY A 66 0.75 3.85 -10.78
CA GLY A 66 1.53 5.06 -11.09
C GLY A 66 0.74 6.36 -10.91
N GLN A 67 -0.39 6.29 -10.21
CA GLN A 67 -1.27 7.42 -9.89
C GLN A 67 -0.86 7.95 -8.50
N VAL A 68 0.35 8.50 -8.40
CA VAL A 68 0.79 9.12 -7.15
C VAL A 68 0.11 10.50 -7.05
N ALA A 69 -0.70 10.69 -6.02
CA ALA A 69 -1.37 11.97 -5.72
C ALA A 69 -0.44 12.95 -4.98
#